data_AF-C1DWD4-F1
#
_entry.id   AF-C1DWD4-F1
#
_cell.length_a   1.000
_cell.length_b   1.000
_cell.length_c   1.000
_cell.angle_alpha   90.00
_cell.angle_beta   90.00
_cell.angle_gamma   90.00
#
_symmetry.space_group_name_H-M   'P 1'
#
loop_
_entity.id
_entity.type
_entity.pdbx_description
1 polymer ?
#
loop_
_entity_poly.entity_id
_entity_poly.type
_entity_poly.pdbx_seq_one_letter_code
_entity_poly.pdbx_strand_id
1 'polypeptide(L)'
;MDIVGFIWKISYMAHMITNSAFFGSSVLMLLACEYTCESKVLSIYKKFSSIFLIVSFLSGIGLLSILSMGGMDDLTTNNVGISILFMVGGFSILVFIFIFLLLYKGDSLKTKKILIQVMVLIYFLVYLSRVYLVH
;
A
#
# COMPACT_ATOMS: atom_id res chain seq x y z
N MET A 1 -19.30 -22.98 -9.18
CA MET A 1 -18.51 -21.80 -8.77
C MET A 1 -17.44 -21.61 -9.83
N ASP A 2 -17.43 -20.48 -10.51
CA ASP A 2 -16.45 -20.21 -11.55
C ASP A 2 -15.05 -20.13 -10.93
N ILE A 3 -14.11 -20.91 -11.47
CA ILE A 3 -12.73 -21.01 -10.97
C ILE A 3 -12.08 -19.62 -10.92
N VAL A 4 -12.36 -18.79 -11.93
CA VAL A 4 -11.90 -17.39 -12.01
C VAL A 4 -12.46 -16.55 -10.85
N GLY A 5 -13.74 -16.68 -10.53
CA GLY A 5 -14.38 -15.96 -9.43
C GLY A 5 -13.86 -16.40 -8.05
N PHE A 6 -13.51 -17.67 -7.88
CA PHE A 6 -12.89 -18.17 -6.65
C PHE A 6 -11.47 -17.64 -6.46
N ILE A 7 -10.64 -17.69 -7.52
CA ILE A 7 -9.27 -17.14 -7.51
C ILE A 7 -9.31 -15.65 -7.19
N TRP A 8 -10.21 -14.89 -7.83
CA TRP A 8 -10.36 -13.46 -7.58
C TRP A 8 -10.66 -13.15 -6.11
N LYS A 9 -11.59 -13.89 -5.47
CA LYS A 9 -11.93 -13.69 -4.06
C LYS A 9 -10.75 -13.96 -3.13
N ILE A 10 -9.99 -15.03 -3.37
CA ILE A 10 -8.79 -15.34 -2.58
C ILE A 10 -7.72 -14.27 -2.77
N SER A 11 -7.43 -13.88 -4.02
CA SER A 11 -6.48 -12.82 -4.32
C SER A 11 -6.89 -11.50 -3.68
N TYR A 12 -8.19 -11.19 -3.68
CA TYR A 12 -8.74 -10.00 -3.04
C TYR A 12 -8.57 -10.04 -1.52
N MET A 13 -8.92 -11.15 -0.86
CA MET A 13 -8.71 -11.32 0.58
C MET A 13 -7.23 -11.20 0.96
N ALA A 14 -6.35 -11.87 0.22
CA ALA A 14 -4.91 -11.80 0.44
C ALA A 14 -4.39 -10.37 0.26
N HIS A 15 -4.85 -9.66 -0.77
CA HIS A 15 -4.51 -8.26 -0.99
C HIS A 15 -4.96 -7.38 0.18
N MET A 16 -6.22 -7.51 0.63
CA MET A 16 -6.75 -6.69 1.73
C MET A 16 -6.00 -6.93 3.04
N ILE A 17 -5.70 -8.18 3.38
CA ILE A 17 -4.93 -8.53 4.59
C ILE A 17 -3.52 -7.96 4.51
N THR A 18 -2.83 -8.17 3.39
CA THR A 18 -1.43 -7.75 3.24
C THR A 18 -1.30 -6.23 3.17
N ASN A 19 -2.25 -5.55 2.54
CA ASN A 19 -2.29 -4.10 2.50
C ASN A 19 -2.54 -3.52 3.91
N SER A 20 -3.49 -4.09 4.66
CA SER A 20 -3.74 -3.70 6.06
C SER A 20 -2.53 -3.93 6.96
N ALA A 21 -1.81 -5.04 6.76
CA ALA A 21 -0.58 -5.34 7.49
C ALA A 21 0.56 -4.38 7.13
N PHE A 22 0.67 -3.96 5.86
CA PHE A 22 1.61 -2.91 5.44
C PHE A 22 1.29 -1.57 6.12
N PHE A 23 0.01 -1.18 6.18
CA PHE A 23 -0.40 0.02 6.90
C PHE A 23 -0.07 -0.05 8.39
N GLY A 24 -0.44 -1.15 9.05
CA GLY A 24 -0.16 -1.35 10.47
C GLY A 24 1.35 -1.30 10.78
N SER A 25 2.17 -1.97 9.97
CA SER A 25 3.63 -1.93 10.13
C SER A 25 4.23 -0.53 9.85
N SER A 26 3.66 0.23 8.91
CA SER A 26 4.03 1.62 8.64
C SER A 26 3.71 2.56 9.82
N VAL A 27 2.56 2.38 10.46
CA VAL A 27 2.20 3.12 11.69
C VAL A 27 3.13 2.74 12.84
N LEU A 28 3.44 1.46 13.01
CA LEU A 28 4.41 1.01 14.02
C LEU A 28 5.81 1.56 13.76
N MET A 29 6.22 1.70 12.50
CA MET A 29 7.47 2.38 12.14
C MET A 29 7.45 3.86 12.57
N LEU A 30 6.32 4.55 12.38
CA LEU A 30 6.17 5.94 12.79
C LEU A 30 6.32 6.09 14.30
N LEU A 31 5.63 5.24 15.06
CA LEU A 31 5.67 5.24 16.53
C LEU A 31 7.05 4.86 17.07
N ALA A 32 7.73 3.91 16.43
CA ALA A 32 9.09 3.50 16.82
C ALA A 32 10.18 4.54 16.46
N CYS A 33 9.88 5.50 15.58
CA CYS A 33 10.78 6.55 15.10
C CYS A 33 10.53 7.85 15.89
N GLU A 34 10.52 7.75 17.23
CA GLU A 34 10.21 8.87 18.12
C GLU A 34 11.44 9.77 18.37
N TYR A 35 12.57 9.18 18.76
CA TYR A 35 13.83 9.87 19.09
C TYR A 35 15.05 9.41 18.28
N THR A 36 15.17 8.11 18.00
CA THR A 36 16.23 7.55 17.15
C THR A 36 15.61 6.56 16.17
N CYS A 37 15.68 6.85 14.87
CA CYS A 37 15.13 5.96 13.83
C CYS A 37 16.13 4.85 13.46
N GLU A 38 16.76 4.27 14.48
CA GLU A 38 17.85 3.28 14.38
C GLU A 38 17.68 2.10 15.36
N SER A 39 16.54 2.02 16.05
CA SER A 39 16.28 0.91 16.96
C SER A 39 16.18 -0.44 16.22
N LYS A 40 16.57 -1.53 16.90
CA LYS A 40 16.37 -2.91 16.39
C LYS A 40 14.90 -3.17 16.06
N VAL A 41 13.99 -2.60 16.85
CA VAL A 41 12.54 -2.68 16.67
C VAL A 41 12.10 -2.04 15.34
N LEU A 42 12.64 -0.86 15.00
CA LEU A 42 12.35 -0.22 13.71
C LEU A 42 12.84 -1.06 12.52
N SER A 43 14.01 -1.70 12.64
CA SER A 43 14.51 -2.61 11.60
C SER A 43 13.57 -3.79 11.34
N ILE A 44 12.98 -4.35 12.41
CA ILE A 44 11.97 -5.40 12.31
C ILE A 44 10.72 -4.88 11.59
N TYR A 45 10.21 -3.70 11.96
CA TYR A 45 9.03 -3.12 11.31
C TYR A 45 9.28 -2.75 9.84
N LYS A 46 10.47 -2.25 9.51
CA LYS A 46 10.88 -2.05 8.12
C LYS A 46 10.87 -3.35 7.33
N LYS A 47 11.41 -4.43 7.89
CA LYS A 47 11.42 -5.75 7.24
C LYS A 47 10.01 -6.28 7.00
N PHE A 48 9.13 -6.18 8.00
CA PHE A 48 7.72 -6.56 7.83
C PHE A 48 7.02 -5.69 6.78
N SER A 49 7.23 -4.37 6.82
CA SER A 49 6.67 -3.45 5.81
C SER A 49 7.14 -3.83 4.41
N SER A 50 8.43 -4.16 4.21
CA SER A 50 8.93 -4.62 2.92
C SER A 50 8.25 -5.90 2.44
N ILE A 51 8.09 -6.89 3.32
CA ILE A 51 7.42 -8.16 2.97
C ILE A 51 5.96 -7.90 2.57
N PHE A 52 5.22 -7.17 3.41
CA PHE A 52 3.81 -6.90 3.14
C PHE A 52 3.62 -6.02 1.90
N LEU A 53 4.51 -5.07 1.64
CA LEU A 53 4.50 -4.26 0.43
C LEU A 53 4.67 -5.13 -0.82
N ILE A 54 5.63 -6.06 -0.83
CA ILE A 54 5.86 -6.97 -1.96
C ILE A 54 4.64 -7.85 -2.20
N VAL A 55 4.09 -8.46 -1.14
CA VAL A 55 2.93 -9.34 -1.28
C VAL A 55 1.69 -8.54 -1.72
N SER A 56 1.50 -7.33 -1.20
CA SER A 56 0.41 -6.44 -1.60
C SER A 56 0.55 -5.99 -3.05
N PHE A 57 1.77 -5.69 -3.50
CA PHE A 57 2.06 -5.36 -4.89
C PHE A 57 1.76 -6.52 -5.85
N LEU A 58 2.24 -7.73 -5.54
CA LEU A 58 2.00 -8.91 -6.37
C LEU A 58 0.51 -9.27 -6.45
N SER A 59 -0.19 -9.24 -5.31
CA SER A 59 -1.63 -9.48 -5.27
C SER A 59 -2.43 -8.38 -5.98
N GLY A 60 -1.97 -7.12 -5.90
CA GLY A 60 -2.56 -5.99 -6.61
C GLY A 60 -2.43 -6.13 -8.13
N ILE A 61 -1.26 -6.52 -8.63
CA ILE A 61 -1.06 -6.83 -10.06
C ILE A 61 -2.01 -7.95 -10.48
N GLY A 62 -2.08 -9.04 -9.72
CA GLY A 62 -2.99 -10.16 -10.02
C GLY A 62 -4.45 -9.71 -10.15
N LEU A 63 -4.91 -8.84 -9.24
CA LEU A 63 -6.27 -8.29 -9.29
C LEU A 63 -6.49 -7.39 -10.52
N LEU A 64 -5.54 -6.51 -10.83
CA LEU A 64 -5.58 -5.64 -12.01
C LEU A 64 -5.62 -6.45 -13.31
N SER A 65 -4.84 -7.53 -13.41
CA SER A 65 -4.84 -8.41 -14.58
C SER A 65 -6.16 -9.13 -14.76
N ILE A 66 -6.85 -9.53 -13.68
CA ILE A 66 -8.18 -10.14 -13.78
C ILE A 66 -9.22 -9.10 -14.18
N LEU A 67 -9.14 -7.88 -13.65
CA LEU A 67 -10.03 -6.78 -14.00
C LEU A 67 -9.86 -6.32 -15.46
N SER A 68 -8.64 -6.29 -15.98
CA SER A 68 -8.39 -5.89 -17.38
C SER A 68 -8.95 -6.90 -18.39
N MET A 69 -9.13 -8.16 -18.01
CA MET A 69 -9.85 -9.16 -18.83
C MET A 69 -11.35 -8.84 -18.96
N GLY A 70 -11.91 -8.04 -18.05
CA GLY A 70 -13.31 -7.58 -18.09
C GLY A 70 -13.54 -6.35 -18.98
N GLY A 71 -12.48 -5.65 -19.39
CA GLY A 71 -12.54 -4.44 -20.23
C GLY A 71 -12.10 -3.15 -19.51
N MET A 72 -11.40 -2.26 -20.23
CA MET A 72 -10.88 -0.99 -19.69
C MET A 72 -11.94 0.10 -19.52
N ASP A 73 -13.05 0.02 -20.24
CA ASP A 73 -14.11 1.04 -20.16
C ASP A 73 -14.74 1.08 -18.77
N ASP A 74 -14.83 -0.07 -18.08
CA ASP A 74 -15.29 -0.16 -16.69
C ASP A 74 -14.33 0.53 -15.69
N LEU A 75 -13.05 0.70 -16.02
CA LEU A 75 -12.08 1.32 -15.13
C LEU A 75 -12.16 2.86 -15.10
N THR A 76 -12.68 3.49 -16.15
CA THR A 76 -12.65 4.96 -16.29
C THR A 76 -14.02 5.61 -16.21
N THR A 77 -15.09 4.84 -16.38
CA THR A 77 -16.46 5.36 -16.51
C THR A 77 -17.33 5.14 -15.29
N ASN A 78 -16.96 4.22 -14.39
CA ASN A 78 -17.70 3.96 -13.15
C ASN A 78 -16.85 4.26 -11.91
N ASN A 79 -17.50 4.60 -10.79
CA ASN A 79 -16.81 5.05 -9.58
C ASN A 79 -15.90 3.96 -8.98
N VAL A 80 -16.26 2.68 -9.12
CA VAL A 80 -15.45 1.55 -8.66
C VAL A 80 -14.14 1.47 -9.44
N GLY A 81 -14.19 1.63 -10.77
CA GLY A 81 -13.04 1.72 -11.65
C GLY A 81 -12.13 2.88 -11.30
N ILE A 82 -12.71 4.08 -11.13
CA ILE A 82 -11.97 5.28 -10.72
C ILE A 82 -11.29 5.05 -9.36
N SER A 83 -11.95 4.36 -8.43
CA SER A 83 -11.35 4.03 -7.13
C SER A 83 -10.12 3.12 -7.25
N ILE A 84 -10.12 2.19 -8.21
CA ILE A 84 -8.99 1.32 -8.51
C ILE A 84 -7.83 2.14 -9.07
N LEU A 85 -8.08 3.05 -10.01
CA LEU A 85 -7.04 3.95 -10.55
C LEU A 85 -6.43 4.83 -9.46
N PHE A 86 -7.26 5.37 -8.56
CA PHE A 86 -6.78 6.16 -7.42
C PHE A 86 -5.91 5.32 -6.47
N MET A 87 -6.31 4.07 -6.21
CA MET A 87 -5.49 3.12 -5.44
C MET A 87 -4.16 2.83 -6.11
N VAL A 88 -4.13 2.59 -7.42
CA VAL A 88 -2.89 2.34 -8.16
C VAL A 88 -1.96 3.55 -8.07
N GLY A 89 -2.44 4.75 -8.40
CA GLY A 89 -1.63 5.97 -8.34
C GLY A 89 -1.10 6.24 -6.95
N GLY A 90 -1.97 6.14 -5.93
CA GLY A 90 -1.59 6.29 -4.54
C GLY A 90 -0.56 5.26 -4.07
N PHE A 91 -0.74 4.00 -4.44
CA PHE A 91 0.19 2.92 -4.09
C PHE A 91 1.53 3.08 -4.80
N SER A 92 1.57 3.55 -6.05
CA SER A 92 2.82 3.88 -6.73
C SER A 92 3.62 4.95 -6.00
N ILE A 93 2.95 6.01 -5.53
CA ILE A 93 3.59 7.06 -4.72
C ILE A 93 4.10 6.49 -3.39
N LEU A 94 3.33 5.63 -2.73
CA LEU A 94 3.75 4.96 -1.49
C LEU A 94 4.99 4.09 -1.69
N VAL A 95 5.02 3.27 -2.74
CA VAL A 95 6.18 2.44 -3.10
C VAL A 95 7.41 3.32 -3.33
N PHE A 96 7.25 4.43 -4.05
CA PHE A 96 8.34 5.37 -4.29
C PHE A 96 8.90 5.95 -2.98
N ILE A 97 8.03 6.44 -2.09
CA ILE A 97 8.44 7.00 -0.79
C ILE A 97 9.11 5.93 0.08
N PHE A 98 8.57 4.71 0.09
CA PHE A 98 9.13 3.61 0.88
C PHE A 98 10.51 3.19 0.37
N ILE A 99 10.70 3.07 -0.94
CA ILE A 99 12.02 2.80 -1.54
C ILE A 99 12.98 3.94 -1.20
N PHE A 100 12.54 5.20 -1.33
CA PHE A 100 13.37 6.34 -0.95
C PHE A 100 13.77 6.28 0.52
N LEU A 101 12.85 5.94 1.43
CA LEU A 101 13.14 5.73 2.85
C LEU A 101 14.16 4.61 3.10
N LEU A 102 14.12 3.52 2.34
CA LEU A 102 15.08 2.41 2.45
C LEU A 102 16.47 2.81 1.95
N LEU A 103 16.55 3.61 0.88
CA LEU A 103 17.81 4.04 0.27
C LEU A 103 18.40 5.29 0.92
N TYR A 104 17.62 6.02 1.71
CA TYR A 104 18.06 7.26 2.35
C TYR A 104 19.17 7.00 3.38
N LYS A 105 20.41 7.34 3.01
CA LYS A 105 21.60 7.25 3.87
C LYS A 105 21.85 8.50 4.72
N GLY A 106 21.01 9.53 4.61
CA GLY A 106 21.18 10.75 5.39
C GLY A 106 20.91 10.51 6.88
N ASP A 107 21.64 11.22 7.73
CA ASP A 107 21.53 11.06 9.18
C ASP A 107 20.42 11.94 9.81
N SER A 108 19.68 12.67 8.98
CA SER A 108 18.61 13.53 9.46
C SER A 108 17.41 12.72 9.94
N LEU A 109 17.28 12.60 11.27
CA LEU A 109 16.12 12.06 11.96
C LEU A 109 14.82 12.71 11.45
N LYS A 110 14.83 14.03 11.29
CA LYS A 110 13.68 14.82 10.83
C LYS A 110 13.20 14.36 9.45
N THR A 111 14.12 14.14 8.51
CA THR A 111 13.78 13.66 7.17
C THR A 111 13.18 12.26 7.20
N LYS A 112 13.81 11.33 7.94
CA LYS A 112 13.29 9.94 8.09
C LYS A 112 11.86 9.94 8.66
N LYS A 113 11.60 10.75 9.68
CA LYS A 113 10.29 10.87 10.32
C LYS A 113 9.24 11.47 9.37
N ILE A 114 9.58 12.54 8.65
CA ILE A 114 8.68 13.16 7.65
C ILE A 114 8.31 12.15 6.56
N LEU A 115 9.28 11.38 6.04
CA LEU A 115 9.00 10.37 5.01
C LEU A 115 7.99 9.32 5.49
N ILE A 116 8.16 8.82 6.72
CA ILE A 116 7.22 7.85 7.31
C ILE A 116 5.85 8.48 7.52
N GLN A 117 5.78 9.73 8.01
CA GLN A 117 4.51 10.45 8.20
C GLN A 117 3.76 10.66 6.89
N VAL A 118 4.46 11.14 5.85
CA VAL A 118 3.88 11.36 4.52
C VAL A 118 3.39 10.03 3.94
N MET A 119 4.14 8.94 4.11
CA MET A 119 3.71 7.60 3.70
C MET A 119 2.40 7.19 4.38
N VAL A 120 2.31 7.30 5.72
CA VAL A 120 1.09 6.97 6.47
C VAL A 120 -0.09 7.85 6.05
N LEU A 121 0.14 9.16 5.85
CA LEU A 121 -0.88 10.11 5.42
C LEU A 121 -1.43 9.80 4.03
N ILE A 122 -0.54 9.57 3.05
CA ILE A 122 -0.95 9.22 1.68
C ILE A 122 -1.75 7.93 1.69
N TYR A 123 -1.29 6.92 2.43
CA TYR A 123 -2.01 5.66 2.56
C TYR A 123 -3.44 5.87 3.08
N PHE A 124 -3.58 6.68 4.13
CA PHE A 124 -4.88 7.02 4.71
C PHE A 124 -5.79 7.75 3.70
N LEU A 125 -5.26 8.74 2.98
CA LEU A 125 -6.01 9.50 1.97
C LEU A 125 -6.47 8.63 0.80
N VAL A 126 -5.64 7.68 0.36
CA VAL A 126 -6.00 6.71 -0.68
C VAL A 126 -7.19 5.85 -0.25
N TYR A 127 -7.16 5.36 0.99
CA TYR A 127 -8.26 4.56 1.53
C TYR A 127 -9.53 5.38 1.74
N LEU A 128 -9.44 6.61 2.26
CA LEU A 128 -10.60 7.50 2.36
C LEU A 128 -11.23 7.79 1.01
N SER A 129 -10.40 8.09 0.00
CA SER A 129 -10.88 8.36 -1.36
C SER A 129 -11.57 7.14 -1.96
N ARG A 130 -11.03 5.94 -1.73
CA ARG A 130 -11.67 4.69 -2.15
C ARG A 130 -13.04 4.51 -1.48
N VAL A 131 -13.13 4.70 -0.16
CA VAL A 131 -14.40 4.58 0.57
C VAL A 131 -15.43 5.55 0.03
N TYR A 132 -15.04 6.80 -0.23
CA TYR A 132 -15.90 7.83 -0.82
C TYR A 132 -16.36 7.53 -2.26
N LEU A 133 -15.54 6.85 -3.06
CA LEU A 133 -15.90 6.51 -4.44
C LEU A 133 -16.78 5.26 -4.53
N VAL A 134 -16.64 4.32 -3.59
CA VAL A 134 -17.34 3.03 -3.64
C VAL A 134 -18.67 3.04 -2.86
N HIS A 135 -18.90 4.04 -2.00
CA HIS A 135 -20.12 4.22 -1.22
C HIS A 135 -20.78 5.57 -1.50
#